data_AF-A0A958J8V9-F1
#
_entry.id   AF-A0A958J8V9-F1
#
_cell.length_a   1.000
_cell.length_b   1.000
_cell.length_c   1.000
_cell.angle_alpha   90.00
_cell.angle_beta   90.00
_cell.angle_gamma   90.00
#
_symmetry.space_group_name_H-M   'P 1'
#
loop_
_entity.id
_entity.type
_entity.pdbx_description
1 polymer ?
#
loop_
_entity_poly.entity_id
_entity_poly.type
_entity_poly.pdbx_seq_one_letter_code
_entity_poly.pdbx_strand_id
1 'polypeptide(L)'
;DIYFEQANYGEALATYRQALSIYRANYSGDFVILAKIYKQLGHVYLEKNHFEQALSNYNECLRISQQGYGEKHLDIAEAYWGLGNLFLRQEKFSLALVHYQKGLTAITRNFEALDFRLNPGNHSDFIDPFFALKVLNAKAKVLFEWGLSLEKSASPELISNDQSELFENAVATYELGFDLIDYLNRNYRGEYAKLKLLREIQQIHRQSIAMAYRLQGRESLPKIANHFFQFLEKSKAVILTSAIQEIDAKKFSRIPEALLEEEKSLREKIRIFDLQLEKENNKYADRDSLKINFLNSRLLQLTRSYDELIDGFEANYPGYYALKYRNRLHSIREFQRKIPEGTVLLEYFAGEDQLYLLALSSGDYTATAIPRDSSLNELIEQFGTALRRESEGRFFA
;
A
#
# COMPACT_ATOMS: atom_id res chain seq x y z
N ASP A 1 -7.44 -21.06 4.32
CA ASP A 1 -7.51 -19.59 4.46
C ASP A 1 -8.16 -19.17 5.78
N ILE A 2 -9.42 -19.51 6.06
CA ILE A 2 -10.13 -19.10 7.31
C ILE A 2 -9.33 -19.42 8.59
N TYR A 3 -8.86 -20.66 8.77
CA TYR A 3 -8.06 -21.02 9.95
C TYR A 3 -6.76 -20.21 10.06
N PHE A 4 -6.13 -19.87 8.94
CA PHE A 4 -4.93 -19.05 8.93
C PHE A 4 -5.23 -17.61 9.35
N GLU A 5 -6.31 -17.02 8.85
CA GLU A 5 -6.75 -15.67 9.23
C GLU A 5 -7.12 -15.56 10.72
N GLN A 6 -7.57 -16.66 11.33
CA GLN A 6 -7.83 -16.76 12.77
C GLN A 6 -6.59 -17.07 13.61
N ALA A 7 -5.39 -17.05 13.00
CA ALA A 7 -4.13 -17.46 13.60
C ALA A 7 -4.12 -18.92 14.12
N ASN A 8 -5.06 -19.75 13.65
CA ASN A 8 -5.14 -21.16 13.99
C ASN A 8 -4.25 -22.00 13.04
N TYR A 9 -2.93 -21.89 13.26
CA TYR A 9 -1.93 -22.44 12.35
C TYR A 9 -1.83 -23.97 12.34
N GLY A 10 -2.28 -24.66 13.39
CA GLY A 10 -2.29 -26.13 13.44
C GLY A 10 -3.28 -26.71 12.43
N GLU A 11 -4.52 -26.22 12.51
CA GLU A 11 -5.64 -26.63 11.68
C GLU A 11 -5.45 -26.17 10.24
N ALA A 12 -4.90 -24.97 10.03
CA ALA A 12 -4.49 -24.52 8.70
C ALA A 12 -3.48 -25.48 8.07
N LEU A 13 -2.44 -25.89 8.80
CA LEU A 13 -1.41 -26.81 8.31
C LEU A 13 -2.01 -28.18 7.96
N ALA A 14 -2.85 -28.72 8.83
CA ALA A 14 -3.52 -30.01 8.61
C ALA A 14 -4.38 -29.97 7.33
N THR A 15 -5.18 -28.92 7.18
CA THR A 15 -6.08 -28.73 6.03
C THR A 15 -5.28 -28.59 4.73
N TYR A 16 -4.24 -27.76 4.69
CA TYR A 16 -3.43 -27.60 3.48
C TYR A 16 -2.64 -28.87 3.10
N ARG A 17 -2.16 -29.64 4.08
CA ARG A 17 -1.51 -30.94 3.82
C ARG A 17 -2.50 -31.96 3.26
N GLN A 18 -3.73 -31.98 3.77
CA GLN A 18 -4.79 -32.82 3.22
C GLN A 18 -5.12 -32.42 1.78
N ALA A 19 -5.27 -31.12 1.53
CA ALA A 19 -5.46 -30.59 0.17
C ALA A 19 -4.32 -30.99 -0.76
N LEU A 20 -3.06 -30.85 -0.32
CA LEU A 20 -1.87 -31.25 -1.09
C LEU A 20 -1.90 -32.75 -1.44
N SER A 21 -2.29 -33.61 -0.50
CA SER A 21 -2.38 -35.06 -0.68
C SER A 21 -3.46 -35.43 -1.72
N ILE A 22 -4.67 -34.88 -1.56
CA ILE A 22 -5.78 -35.09 -2.50
C ILE A 22 -5.40 -34.61 -3.89
N TYR A 23 -4.75 -33.45 -3.98
CA TYR A 23 -4.41 -32.85 -5.24
C TYR A 23 -3.36 -33.66 -6.00
N ARG A 24 -2.28 -34.07 -5.32
CA ARG A 24 -1.24 -34.94 -5.91
C ARG A 24 -1.79 -36.29 -6.37
N ALA A 25 -2.81 -36.82 -5.68
CA ALA A 25 -3.41 -38.11 -6.03
C ALA A 25 -4.34 -38.06 -7.25
N ASN A 26 -5.00 -36.92 -7.49
CA ASN A 26 -6.12 -36.84 -8.43
C ASN A 26 -5.90 -35.87 -9.61
N TYR A 27 -4.98 -34.92 -9.50
CA TYR A 27 -4.82 -33.83 -10.46
C TYR A 27 -3.36 -33.61 -10.81
N SER A 28 -2.87 -34.34 -11.81
CA SER A 28 -1.45 -34.31 -12.24
C SER A 28 -1.08 -33.13 -13.14
N GLY A 29 -2.02 -32.22 -13.46
CA GLY A 29 -1.81 -31.20 -14.50
C GLY A 29 -2.22 -29.76 -14.17
N ASP A 30 -2.93 -29.49 -13.06
CA ASP A 30 -3.30 -28.12 -12.72
C ASP A 30 -2.26 -27.52 -11.73
N PHE A 31 -1.28 -26.85 -12.32
CA PHE A 31 -0.17 -26.20 -11.63
C PHE A 31 -0.60 -25.05 -10.72
N VAL A 32 -1.79 -24.46 -10.94
CA VAL A 32 -2.26 -23.25 -10.25
C VAL A 32 -2.59 -23.52 -8.80
N ILE A 33 -3.46 -24.51 -8.55
CA ILE A 33 -3.88 -24.85 -7.17
C ILE A 33 -2.68 -25.40 -6.40
N LEU A 34 -1.85 -26.22 -7.06
CA LEU A 34 -0.67 -26.80 -6.42
C LEU A 34 0.30 -25.71 -5.93
N ALA A 35 0.61 -24.71 -6.76
CA ALA A 35 1.42 -23.56 -6.37
C ALA A 35 0.79 -22.79 -5.19
N LYS A 36 -0.52 -22.52 -5.25
CA LYS A 36 -1.25 -21.84 -4.16
C LYS A 36 -1.17 -22.61 -2.84
N ILE A 37 -1.32 -23.94 -2.86
CA ILE A 37 -1.19 -24.77 -1.66
C ILE A 37 0.22 -24.66 -1.07
N TYR A 38 1.26 -24.74 -1.91
CA TYR A 38 2.65 -24.57 -1.47
C TYR A 38 2.90 -23.19 -0.85
N LYS A 39 2.45 -22.12 -1.51
CA LYS A 39 2.52 -20.76 -0.97
C LYS A 39 1.86 -20.67 0.42
N GLN A 40 0.66 -21.20 0.57
CA GLN A 40 -0.06 -21.15 1.85
C GLN A 40 0.63 -21.98 2.95
N LEU A 41 1.19 -23.14 2.61
CA LEU A 41 2.04 -23.89 3.53
C LEU A 41 3.28 -23.08 3.93
N GLY A 42 3.89 -22.37 2.98
CA GLY A 42 5.00 -21.44 3.23
C GLY A 42 4.64 -20.36 4.25
N HIS A 43 3.48 -19.72 4.10
CA HIS A 43 2.97 -18.73 5.05
C HIS A 43 2.75 -19.33 6.44
N VAL A 44 2.10 -20.49 6.53
CA VAL A 44 1.85 -21.16 7.82
C VAL A 44 3.17 -21.51 8.54
N TYR A 45 4.15 -22.06 7.81
CA TYR A 45 5.45 -22.37 8.42
C TYR A 45 6.20 -21.11 8.83
N LEU A 46 6.12 -20.03 8.06
CA LEU A 46 6.72 -18.75 8.40
C LEU A 46 6.13 -18.18 9.70
N GLU A 47 4.81 -18.21 9.86
CA GLU A 47 4.15 -17.76 11.11
C GLU A 47 4.53 -18.62 12.33
N LYS A 48 4.88 -19.89 12.10
CA LYS A 48 5.41 -20.79 13.13
C LYS A 48 6.93 -20.69 13.31
N ASN A 49 7.61 -19.77 12.62
CA ASN A 49 9.08 -19.62 12.59
C ASN A 49 9.85 -20.87 12.13
N HIS A 50 9.20 -21.73 11.34
CA HIS A 50 9.78 -22.93 10.73
C HIS A 50 10.40 -22.56 9.38
N PHE A 51 11.55 -21.88 9.41
CA PHE A 51 12.11 -21.20 8.23
C PHE A 51 12.51 -22.15 7.09
N GLU A 52 13.07 -23.33 7.38
CA GLU A 52 13.48 -24.28 6.33
C GLU A 52 12.28 -24.81 5.56
N GLN A 53 11.21 -25.19 6.27
CA GLN A 53 9.97 -25.62 5.63
C GLN A 53 9.32 -24.47 4.85
N ALA A 54 9.31 -23.25 5.39
CA ALA A 54 8.79 -22.09 4.68
C ALA A 54 9.54 -21.85 3.37
N LEU A 55 10.88 -21.85 3.41
CA LEU A 55 11.75 -21.68 2.24
C LEU A 55 11.49 -22.77 1.19
N SER A 56 11.44 -24.04 1.59
CA SER A 56 11.16 -25.15 0.67
C SER A 56 9.79 -24.99 -0.02
N ASN A 57 8.75 -24.63 0.74
CA ASN A 57 7.40 -24.47 0.19
C ASN A 57 7.30 -23.25 -0.76
N TYR A 58 7.92 -22.12 -0.43
CA TYR A 58 7.94 -20.98 -1.36
C TYR A 58 8.72 -21.29 -2.64
N ASN A 59 9.84 -22.02 -2.57
CA ASN A 59 10.59 -22.42 -3.76
C ASN A 59 9.81 -23.39 -4.66
N GLU A 60 9.04 -24.32 -4.08
CA GLU A 60 8.15 -25.17 -4.88
C GLU A 60 7.02 -24.37 -5.52
N CYS A 61 6.45 -23.39 -4.81
CA CYS A 61 5.48 -22.46 -5.41
C CYS A 61 6.08 -21.71 -6.61
N LEU A 62 7.29 -21.16 -6.46
CA LEU A 62 8.00 -20.46 -7.55
C LEU A 62 8.22 -21.38 -8.75
N ARG A 63 8.79 -22.58 -8.53
CA ARG A 63 9.08 -23.54 -9.60
C ARG A 63 7.82 -23.88 -10.39
N ILE A 64 6.72 -24.17 -9.70
CA ILE A 64 5.45 -24.55 -10.34
C ILE A 64 4.81 -23.35 -11.06
N SER A 65 4.79 -22.18 -10.42
CA SER A 65 4.19 -20.98 -10.99
C SER A 65 4.95 -20.48 -12.22
N GLN A 66 6.29 -20.52 -12.19
CA GLN A 66 7.12 -20.14 -13.34
C GLN A 66 6.93 -21.08 -14.53
N GLN A 67 6.80 -22.39 -14.28
CA GLN A 67 6.46 -23.36 -15.32
C GLN A 67 5.08 -23.10 -15.95
N GLY A 68 4.09 -22.69 -15.14
CA GLY A 68 2.73 -22.46 -15.60
C GLY A 68 2.47 -21.10 -16.24
N TYR A 69 3.14 -20.04 -15.79
CA TYR A 69 2.81 -18.65 -16.13
C TYR A 69 3.95 -17.86 -16.78
N GLY A 70 5.17 -18.41 -16.83
CA GLY A 70 6.37 -17.63 -17.14
C GLY A 70 6.81 -16.79 -15.94
N GLU A 71 7.53 -15.69 -16.16
CA GLU A 71 8.20 -14.95 -15.07
C GLU A 71 7.33 -13.91 -14.35
N LYS A 72 6.21 -13.50 -14.96
CA LYS A 72 5.36 -12.41 -14.43
C LYS A 72 3.98 -12.92 -14.07
N HIS A 73 3.75 -13.11 -12.77
CA HIS A 73 2.46 -13.55 -12.24
C HIS A 73 2.33 -13.21 -10.75
N LEU A 74 1.09 -13.00 -10.29
CA LEU A 74 0.80 -12.70 -8.88
C LEU A 74 1.31 -13.79 -7.93
N ASP A 75 1.08 -15.08 -8.22
CA ASP A 75 1.57 -16.18 -7.37
C ASP A 75 3.11 -16.19 -7.23
N ILE A 76 3.84 -15.77 -8.28
CA ILE A 76 5.31 -15.65 -8.25
C ILE A 76 5.72 -14.48 -7.37
N ALA A 77 5.05 -13.34 -7.54
CA ALA A 77 5.28 -12.16 -6.72
C ALA A 77 5.02 -12.41 -5.23
N GLU A 78 3.93 -13.13 -4.91
CA GLU A 78 3.57 -13.52 -3.56
C GLU A 78 4.58 -14.48 -2.93
N ALA A 79 5.08 -15.45 -3.68
CA ALA A 79 6.13 -16.35 -3.19
C ALA A 79 7.44 -15.59 -2.92
N TYR A 80 7.83 -14.66 -3.81
CA TYR A 80 8.99 -13.80 -3.57
C TYR A 80 8.80 -12.86 -2.38
N TRP A 81 7.63 -12.27 -2.21
CA TRP A 81 7.30 -11.48 -1.03
C TRP A 81 7.36 -12.32 0.26
N GLY A 82 6.87 -13.56 0.22
CA GLY A 82 6.98 -14.53 1.32
C GLY A 82 8.44 -14.86 1.68
N LEU A 83 9.31 -15.03 0.69
CA LEU A 83 10.76 -15.18 0.89
C LEU A 83 11.40 -13.91 1.45
N GLY A 84 10.98 -12.73 0.99
CA GLY A 84 11.41 -11.44 1.54
C GLY A 84 11.11 -11.34 3.03
N ASN A 85 9.87 -11.67 3.43
CA ASN A 85 9.46 -11.70 4.84
C ASN A 85 10.23 -12.73 5.65
N LEU A 86 10.50 -13.91 5.08
CA LEU A 86 11.31 -14.95 5.72
C LEU A 86 12.71 -14.44 6.05
N PHE A 87 13.40 -13.84 5.08
CA PHE A 87 14.74 -13.31 5.30
C PHE A 87 14.73 -12.08 6.21
N LEU A 88 13.68 -11.27 6.19
CA LEU A 88 13.50 -10.18 7.13
C LEU A 88 13.39 -10.68 8.58
N ARG A 89 12.61 -11.74 8.84
CA ARG A 89 12.52 -12.36 10.18
C ARG A 89 13.85 -12.97 10.65
N GLN A 90 14.78 -13.22 9.72
CA GLN A 90 16.14 -13.66 10.01
C GLN A 90 17.15 -12.49 10.06
N GLU A 91 16.69 -11.23 9.98
CA GLU A 91 17.51 -10.01 9.93
C GLU A 91 18.50 -9.98 8.75
N LYS A 92 18.24 -10.76 7.70
CA LYS A 92 19.05 -10.80 6.47
C LYS A 92 18.52 -9.78 5.47
N PHE A 93 18.71 -8.50 5.78
CA PHE A 93 18.13 -7.37 5.03
C PHE A 93 18.44 -7.38 3.53
N SER A 94 19.68 -7.67 3.15
CA SER A 94 20.09 -7.71 1.73
C SER A 94 19.35 -8.79 0.94
N LEU A 95 19.21 -9.99 1.50
CA LEU A 95 18.45 -11.08 0.88
C LEU A 95 16.95 -10.75 0.83
N ALA A 96 16.41 -10.16 1.90
CA ALA A 96 15.02 -9.73 1.91
C ALA A 96 14.71 -8.75 0.77
N LEU A 97 15.58 -7.75 0.56
CA LEU A 97 15.43 -6.78 -0.53
C LEU A 97 15.56 -7.39 -1.92
N VAL A 98 16.49 -8.32 -2.12
CA VAL A 98 16.58 -9.08 -3.39
C VAL A 98 15.26 -9.77 -3.71
N HIS A 99 14.64 -10.39 -2.71
CA HIS A 99 13.37 -11.09 -2.91
C HIS A 99 12.19 -10.14 -3.09
N TYR A 100 12.09 -9.03 -2.35
CA TYR A 100 11.06 -8.03 -2.62
C TYR A 100 11.23 -7.40 -4.01
N GLN A 101 12.46 -7.15 -4.46
CA GLN A 101 12.72 -6.62 -5.79
C GLN A 101 12.27 -7.60 -6.88
N LYS A 102 12.57 -8.90 -6.72
CA LYS A 102 12.04 -9.94 -7.62
C LYS A 102 10.51 -10.01 -7.60
N GLY A 103 9.89 -9.86 -6.43
CA GLY A 103 8.43 -9.77 -6.31
C GLY A 103 7.86 -8.58 -7.06
N LEU A 104 8.53 -7.43 -6.99
CA LEU A 104 8.14 -6.20 -7.69
C LEU A 104 8.27 -6.37 -9.22
N THR A 105 9.36 -6.99 -9.70
CA THR A 105 9.56 -7.36 -11.11
C THR A 105 8.50 -8.34 -11.62
N ALA A 106 8.14 -9.35 -10.82
CA ALA A 106 7.14 -10.35 -11.19
C ALA A 106 5.70 -9.78 -11.27
N ILE A 107 5.42 -8.68 -10.55
CA ILE A 107 4.10 -8.02 -10.57
C ILE A 107 4.04 -6.75 -11.43
N THR A 108 5.08 -6.45 -12.20
CA THR A 108 5.14 -5.22 -13.02
C THR A 108 5.53 -5.55 -14.47
N ARG A 109 4.70 -5.18 -15.45
CA ARG A 109 4.87 -5.61 -16.85
C ARG A 109 6.18 -5.15 -17.49
N ASN A 110 6.54 -3.87 -17.33
CA ASN A 110 7.67 -3.24 -18.01
C ASN A 110 8.83 -2.89 -17.07
N PHE A 111 9.08 -3.74 -16.08
CA PHE A 111 10.12 -3.51 -15.07
C PHE A 111 10.89 -4.80 -14.82
N GLU A 112 12.21 -4.75 -15.02
CA GLU A 112 13.14 -5.90 -14.92
C GLU A 112 14.34 -5.62 -14.01
N ALA A 113 14.36 -4.46 -13.33
CA ALA A 113 15.49 -4.07 -12.51
C ALA A 113 15.65 -5.00 -11.30
N LEU A 114 16.84 -5.58 -11.14
CA LEU A 114 17.20 -6.40 -9.98
C LEU A 114 17.88 -5.60 -8.87
N ASP A 115 18.28 -4.35 -9.15
CA ASP A 115 18.77 -3.43 -8.12
C ASP A 115 17.58 -3.00 -7.24
N PHE A 116 17.68 -3.28 -5.94
CA PHE A 116 16.63 -2.94 -4.97
C PHE A 116 16.43 -1.43 -4.82
N ARG A 117 17.38 -0.61 -5.26
CA ARG A 117 17.27 0.87 -5.23
C ARG A 117 16.28 1.39 -6.27
N LEU A 118 15.98 0.60 -7.29
CA LEU A 118 15.12 1.03 -8.39
C LEU A 118 13.65 0.69 -8.10
N ASN A 119 12.77 1.62 -8.45
CA ASN A 119 11.32 1.49 -8.37
C ASN A 119 10.69 1.64 -9.77
N PRO A 120 9.55 0.98 -10.03
CA PRO A 120 8.79 1.18 -11.27
C PRO A 120 8.36 2.63 -11.45
N GLY A 121 8.41 3.14 -12.69
CA GLY A 121 8.08 4.53 -12.99
C GLY A 121 6.60 4.81 -13.29
N ASN A 122 5.78 3.78 -13.55
CA ASN A 122 4.39 3.95 -13.96
C ASN A 122 3.47 2.98 -13.20
N HIS A 123 2.48 3.53 -12.48
CA HIS A 123 1.52 2.74 -11.69
C HIS A 123 0.59 1.87 -12.55
N SER A 124 0.37 2.21 -13.82
CA SER A 124 -0.44 1.41 -14.75
C SER A 124 0.25 0.11 -15.21
N ASP A 125 1.57 -0.02 -15.00
CA ASP A 125 2.31 -1.23 -15.37
C ASP A 125 2.13 -2.38 -14.37
N PHE A 126 1.59 -2.11 -13.18
CA PHE A 126 1.34 -3.16 -12.18
C PHE A 126 0.25 -4.13 -12.67
N ILE A 127 0.57 -5.42 -12.60
CA ILE A 127 -0.36 -6.52 -12.92
C ILE A 127 -1.43 -6.61 -11.85
N ASP A 128 -1.02 -6.47 -10.58
CA ASP A 128 -1.90 -6.39 -9.42
C ASP A 128 -1.46 -5.20 -8.54
N PRO A 129 -2.08 -4.02 -8.74
CA PRO A 129 -1.78 -2.81 -7.96
C PRO A 129 -1.93 -3.01 -6.44
N PHE A 130 -2.91 -3.81 -6.01
CA PHE A 130 -3.16 -4.06 -4.59
C PHE A 130 -2.02 -4.85 -3.95
N PHE A 131 -1.56 -5.91 -4.61
CA PHE A 131 -0.43 -6.70 -4.13
C PHE A 131 0.89 -5.93 -4.25
N ALA A 132 1.06 -5.14 -5.31
CA ALA A 132 2.23 -4.28 -5.46
C ALA A 132 2.40 -3.32 -4.27
N LEU A 133 1.31 -2.77 -3.71
CA LEU A 133 1.37 -1.98 -2.46
C LEU A 133 2.01 -2.75 -1.30
N LYS A 134 1.68 -4.05 -1.14
CA LYS A 134 2.24 -4.88 -0.07
C LYS A 134 3.75 -5.07 -0.24
N VAL A 135 4.19 -5.27 -1.48
CA VAL A 135 5.61 -5.43 -1.80
C VAL A 135 6.37 -4.13 -1.58
N LEU A 136 5.83 -3.00 -2.05
CA LEU A 136 6.42 -1.67 -1.85
C LEU A 136 6.53 -1.33 -0.36
N ASN A 137 5.47 -1.57 0.42
CA ASN A 137 5.46 -1.34 1.86
C ASN A 137 6.54 -2.18 2.58
N ALA A 138 6.59 -3.49 2.28
CA ALA A 138 7.58 -4.37 2.88
C ALA A 138 9.02 -3.98 2.49
N LYS A 139 9.25 -3.64 1.23
CA LYS A 139 10.55 -3.15 0.72
C LYS A 139 10.98 -1.87 1.43
N ALA A 140 10.10 -0.87 1.52
CA ALA A 140 10.38 0.41 2.17
C ALA A 140 10.70 0.23 3.66
N LYS A 141 9.93 -0.62 4.35
CA LYS A 141 10.19 -1.00 5.74
C LYS A 141 11.58 -1.61 5.92
N VAL A 142 11.97 -2.56 5.07
CA VAL A 142 13.30 -3.21 5.17
C VAL A 142 14.45 -2.26 4.87
N LEU A 143 14.30 -1.38 3.88
CA LEU A 143 15.29 -0.32 3.61
C LEU A 143 15.52 0.54 4.86
N PHE A 144 14.43 0.94 5.50
CA PHE A 144 14.49 1.74 6.73
C PHE A 144 15.11 0.98 7.90
N GLU A 145 14.68 -0.26 8.17
CA GLU A 145 15.23 -1.09 9.25
C GLU A 145 16.71 -1.39 9.04
N TRP A 146 17.15 -1.64 7.81
CA TRP A 146 18.56 -1.82 7.50
C TRP A 146 19.35 -0.53 7.74
N GLY A 147 18.84 0.63 7.30
CA GLY A 147 19.49 1.92 7.57
C GLY A 147 19.65 2.16 9.08
N LEU A 148 18.65 1.83 9.88
CA LEU A 148 18.74 1.90 11.35
C LEU A 148 19.74 0.89 11.93
N SER A 149 19.81 -0.33 11.42
CA SER A 149 20.75 -1.34 11.94
C SER A 149 22.22 -0.98 11.71
N LEU A 150 22.51 -0.08 10.76
CA LEU A 150 23.85 0.44 10.49
C LEU A 150 24.25 1.58 11.43
N GLU A 151 23.38 2.00 12.35
CA GLU A 151 23.63 3.07 13.32
C GLU A 151 24.70 2.63 14.33
N LYS A 152 25.92 3.16 14.19
CA LYS A 152 27.10 2.78 14.99
C LYS A 152 27.45 3.78 16.10
N SER A 153 26.80 4.94 16.19
CA SER A 153 27.29 6.08 16.99
C SER A 153 26.37 6.47 18.17
N ALA A 154 26.95 7.21 19.13
CA ALA A 154 26.24 7.88 20.22
C ALA A 154 25.59 9.22 19.79
N SER A 155 25.70 9.60 18.52
CA SER A 155 25.18 10.85 17.93
C SER A 155 24.30 10.52 16.72
N PRO A 156 23.00 10.24 16.94
CA PRO A 156 22.05 9.81 15.90
C PRO A 156 21.85 10.83 14.76
N GLU A 157 22.32 12.08 14.92
CA GLU A 157 22.16 13.14 13.92
C GLU A 157 23.07 12.98 12.70
N LEU A 158 24.24 12.33 12.85
CA LEU A 158 25.20 12.09 11.76
C LEU A 158 25.02 10.67 11.19
N ILE A 159 24.60 10.57 9.92
CA ILE A 159 24.43 9.29 9.22
C ILE A 159 25.50 9.05 8.16
N SER A 160 25.82 7.77 7.91
CA SER A 160 26.71 7.39 6.82
C SER A 160 26.05 7.54 5.45
N ASN A 161 26.84 7.58 4.38
CA ASN A 161 26.32 7.60 3.00
C ASN A 161 25.43 6.38 2.71
N ASP A 162 25.82 5.20 3.20
CA ASP A 162 25.02 3.98 3.04
C ASP A 162 23.65 4.09 3.72
N GLN A 163 23.60 4.69 4.93
CA GLN A 163 22.34 4.95 5.63
C GLN A 163 21.47 5.96 4.89
N SER A 164 22.09 7.06 4.42
CA SER A 164 21.39 8.10 3.66
C SER A 164 20.75 7.51 2.41
N GLU A 165 21.50 6.70 1.66
CA GLU A 165 21.00 6.00 0.47
C GLU A 165 19.81 5.09 0.82
N LEU A 166 19.92 4.26 1.85
CA LEU A 166 18.83 3.37 2.27
C LEU A 166 17.56 4.15 2.66
N PHE A 167 17.70 5.25 3.41
CA PHE A 167 16.58 6.09 3.82
C PHE A 167 15.93 6.83 2.65
N GLU A 168 16.72 7.37 1.72
CA GLU A 168 16.18 8.00 0.51
C GLU A 168 15.41 6.99 -0.35
N ASN A 169 15.93 5.78 -0.50
CA ASN A 169 15.25 4.71 -1.21
C ASN A 169 13.97 4.26 -0.49
N ALA A 170 13.95 4.23 0.84
CA ALA A 170 12.75 3.93 1.62
C ALA A 170 11.66 4.98 1.36
N VAL A 171 12.03 6.27 1.42
CA VAL A 171 11.12 7.40 1.14
C VAL A 171 10.57 7.31 -0.28
N ALA A 172 11.42 7.16 -1.30
CA ALA A 172 10.99 7.05 -2.70
C ALA A 172 10.06 5.85 -2.92
N THR A 173 10.26 4.75 -2.19
CA THR A 173 9.40 3.56 -2.25
C THR A 173 8.03 3.82 -1.62
N TYR A 174 7.97 4.54 -0.50
CA TYR A 174 6.70 4.98 0.09
C TYR A 174 5.96 5.99 -0.80
N GLU A 175 6.67 6.92 -1.44
CA GLU A 175 6.08 7.88 -2.38
C GLU A 175 5.36 7.16 -3.53
N LEU A 176 6.04 6.20 -4.18
CA LEU A 176 5.40 5.35 -5.19
C LEU A 176 4.21 4.57 -4.61
N GLY A 177 4.32 4.07 -3.38
CA GLY A 177 3.21 3.43 -2.68
C GLY A 177 2.01 4.36 -2.55
N PHE A 178 2.20 5.62 -2.20
CA PHE A 178 1.13 6.60 -2.12
C PHE A 178 0.53 6.97 -3.47
N ASP A 179 1.35 7.09 -4.50
CA ASP A 179 0.85 7.32 -5.86
C ASP A 179 -0.02 6.16 -6.34
N LEU A 180 0.36 4.93 -5.97
CA LEU A 180 -0.41 3.72 -6.24
C LEU A 180 -1.71 3.66 -5.40
N ILE A 181 -1.70 4.13 -4.15
CA ILE A 181 -2.92 4.30 -3.34
C ILE A 181 -3.88 5.29 -4.00
N ASP A 182 -3.38 6.42 -4.50
CA ASP A 182 -4.19 7.41 -5.21
C ASP A 182 -4.79 6.83 -6.49
N TYR A 183 -4.00 6.07 -7.27
CA TYR A 183 -4.51 5.31 -8.42
C TYR A 183 -5.60 4.32 -8.01
N LEU A 184 -5.38 3.53 -6.96
CA LEU A 184 -6.34 2.54 -6.48
C LEU A 184 -7.65 3.19 -6.01
N ASN A 185 -7.59 4.29 -5.28
CA ASN A 185 -8.76 5.03 -4.81
C ASN A 185 -9.60 5.60 -5.97
N ARG A 186 -8.95 5.99 -7.08
CA ARG A 186 -9.66 6.50 -8.28
C ARG A 186 -10.37 5.38 -9.04
N ASN A 187 -9.79 4.18 -9.08
CA ASN A 187 -10.20 3.11 -9.97
C ASN A 187 -10.99 1.97 -9.31
N TYR A 188 -10.85 1.75 -7.99
CA TYR A 188 -11.48 0.63 -7.28
C TYR A 188 -12.55 1.10 -6.29
N ARG A 189 -13.83 0.74 -6.55
CA ARG A 189 -15.01 1.17 -5.76
C ARG A 189 -15.82 0.05 -5.08
N GLY A 190 -15.39 -1.21 -5.16
CA GLY A 190 -16.11 -2.31 -4.49
C GLY A 190 -15.96 -2.26 -2.96
N GLU A 191 -17.07 -2.30 -2.20
CA GLU A 191 -17.07 -2.19 -0.73
C GLU A 191 -16.13 -3.18 -0.02
N TYR A 192 -16.09 -4.43 -0.48
CA TYR A 192 -15.24 -5.47 0.11
C TYR A 192 -13.75 -5.26 -0.16
N ALA A 193 -13.39 -4.90 -1.40
CA ALA A 193 -12.01 -4.56 -1.76
C ALA A 193 -11.53 -3.30 -1.00
N LYS A 194 -12.44 -2.35 -0.76
CA LYS A 194 -12.18 -1.12 0.00
C LYS A 194 -11.79 -1.41 1.45
N LEU A 195 -12.44 -2.36 2.14
CA LEU A 195 -12.09 -2.70 3.53
C LEU A 195 -10.70 -3.32 3.66
N LYS A 196 -10.34 -4.25 2.76
CA LYS A 196 -9.00 -4.86 2.75
C LYS A 196 -7.92 -3.82 2.40
N LEU A 197 -8.22 -2.94 1.44
CA LEU A 197 -7.36 -1.83 1.05
C LEU A 197 -7.17 -0.80 2.16
N LEU A 198 -8.21 -0.47 2.92
CA LEU A 198 -8.12 0.48 4.03
C LEU A 198 -7.14 0.02 5.11
N ARG A 199 -7.11 -1.28 5.45
CA ARG A 199 -6.14 -1.81 6.42
C ARG A 199 -4.69 -1.66 5.94
N GLU A 200 -4.44 -1.98 4.67
CA GLU A 200 -3.11 -1.85 4.07
C GLU A 200 -2.68 -0.38 3.98
N ILE A 201 -3.57 0.51 3.54
CA ILE A 201 -3.35 1.96 3.50
C ILE A 201 -3.01 2.49 4.90
N GLN A 202 -3.78 2.10 5.91
CA GLN A 202 -3.52 2.48 7.31
C GLN A 202 -2.16 1.99 7.79
N GLN A 203 -1.77 0.76 7.43
CA GLN A 203 -0.45 0.24 7.77
C GLN A 203 0.68 1.03 7.08
N ILE A 204 0.54 1.35 5.79
CA ILE A 204 1.51 2.16 5.04
C ILE A 204 1.66 3.54 5.68
N HIS A 205 0.56 4.23 6.00
CA HIS A 205 0.62 5.53 6.68
C HIS A 205 1.31 5.44 8.03
N ARG A 206 0.98 4.42 8.84
CA ARG A 206 1.62 4.22 10.15
C ARG A 206 3.13 4.08 10.01
N GLN A 207 3.58 3.25 9.08
CA GLN A 207 5.00 2.98 8.89
C GLN A 207 5.75 4.16 8.27
N SER A 208 5.17 4.84 7.27
CA SER A 208 5.80 5.98 6.61
C SER A 208 5.91 7.20 7.53
N ILE A 209 4.90 7.49 8.37
CA ILE A 209 4.91 8.60 9.33
C ILE A 209 5.93 8.33 10.44
N ALA A 210 5.93 7.12 11.00
CA ALA A 210 6.90 6.72 12.02
C ALA A 210 8.35 6.83 11.50
N MET A 211 8.58 6.37 10.27
CA MET A 211 9.86 6.52 9.58
C MET A 211 10.24 8.00 9.43
N ALA A 212 9.36 8.80 8.82
CA ALA A 212 9.66 10.20 8.54
C ALA A 212 9.90 11.00 9.82
N TYR A 213 9.16 10.71 10.91
CA TYR A 213 9.41 11.28 12.23
C TYR A 213 10.80 10.93 12.77
N ARG A 214 11.16 9.65 12.75
CA ARG A 214 12.45 9.16 13.29
C ARG A 214 13.66 9.69 12.54
N LEU A 215 13.48 10.07 11.28
CA LEU A 215 14.52 10.64 10.43
C LEU A 215 14.57 12.17 10.48
N GLN A 216 13.67 12.84 11.21
CA GLN A 216 13.75 14.28 11.39
C GLN A 216 15.04 14.70 12.11
N GLY A 217 15.57 15.85 11.73
CA GLY A 217 16.76 16.44 12.37
C GLY A 217 18.09 15.80 11.99
N ARG A 218 18.12 14.75 11.15
CA ARG A 218 19.37 14.19 10.61
C ARG A 218 19.94 15.13 9.56
N GLU A 219 21.14 15.67 9.80
CA GLU A 219 21.68 16.84 9.07
C GLU A 219 21.81 16.61 7.57
N SER A 220 22.09 15.37 7.13
CA SER A 220 22.26 15.04 5.71
C SER A 220 20.95 14.76 4.97
N LEU A 221 19.79 14.79 5.65
CA LEU A 221 18.47 14.51 5.06
C LEU A 221 17.48 15.69 5.19
N PRO A 222 17.84 16.93 4.79
CA PRO A 222 16.99 18.11 4.97
C PRO A 222 15.64 18.03 4.22
N LYS A 223 15.52 17.16 3.20
CA LYS A 223 14.25 16.91 2.50
C LYS A 223 13.26 16.09 3.34
N ILE A 224 13.70 15.32 4.33
CA ILE A 224 12.84 14.38 5.08
C ILE A 224 11.85 15.08 6.01
N ALA A 225 12.19 16.25 6.54
CA ALA A 225 11.25 17.05 7.33
C ALA A 225 9.95 17.36 6.56
N ASN A 226 10.03 17.65 5.26
CA ASN A 226 8.84 17.84 4.42
C ASN A 226 8.04 16.54 4.27
N HIS A 227 8.69 15.37 4.23
CA HIS A 227 8.00 14.09 4.06
C HIS A 227 7.14 13.72 5.29
N PHE A 228 7.53 14.11 6.51
CA PHE A 228 6.69 13.89 7.69
C PHE A 228 5.36 14.63 7.58
N PHE A 229 5.41 15.94 7.27
CA PHE A 229 4.22 16.74 7.02
C PHE A 229 3.38 16.16 5.87
N GLN A 230 4.02 15.83 4.75
CA GLN A 230 3.32 15.27 3.58
C GLN A 230 2.64 13.93 3.88
N PHE A 231 3.28 13.03 4.62
CA PHE A 231 2.68 11.75 5.00
C PHE A 231 1.55 11.91 6.02
N LEU A 232 1.68 12.85 6.96
CA LEU A 232 0.59 13.24 7.85
C LEU A 232 -0.62 13.75 7.05
N GLU A 233 -0.40 14.65 6.12
CA GLU A 233 -1.48 15.20 5.28
C GLU A 233 -2.12 14.13 4.38
N LYS A 234 -1.32 13.29 3.71
CA LYS A 234 -1.84 12.15 2.92
C LYS A 234 -2.73 11.23 3.77
N SER A 235 -2.39 11.00 5.05
CA SER A 235 -3.17 10.12 5.93
C SER A 235 -4.59 10.64 6.22
N LYS A 236 -4.78 11.96 6.21
CA LYS A 236 -6.09 12.61 6.40
C LYS A 236 -6.84 12.77 5.09
N ALA A 237 -6.10 13.04 4.01
CA ALA A 237 -6.64 13.29 2.68
C ALA A 237 -7.46 12.10 2.16
N VAL A 238 -7.11 10.86 2.48
CA VAL A 238 -7.88 9.67 2.06
C VAL A 238 -9.30 9.67 2.64
N ILE A 239 -9.45 10.01 3.92
CA ILE A 239 -10.76 10.06 4.60
C ILE A 239 -11.58 11.22 4.03
N LEU A 240 -10.95 12.40 3.93
CA LEU A 240 -11.59 13.61 3.44
C LEU A 240 -12.00 13.51 1.97
N THR A 241 -11.16 12.93 1.12
CA THR A 241 -11.45 12.73 -0.32
C THR A 241 -12.62 11.77 -0.51
N SER A 242 -12.70 10.70 0.29
CA SER A 242 -13.82 9.77 0.22
C SER A 242 -15.17 10.44 0.57
N ALA A 243 -15.16 11.36 1.54
CA ALA A 243 -16.33 12.15 1.93
C ALA A 243 -16.65 13.28 0.92
N ILE A 244 -15.64 13.94 0.35
CA ILE A 244 -15.80 15.00 -0.65
C ILE A 244 -16.31 14.45 -1.99
N GLN A 245 -15.90 13.24 -2.39
CA GLN A 245 -16.36 12.61 -3.62
C GLN A 245 -17.86 12.25 -3.59
N GLU A 246 -18.47 12.14 -2.40
CA GLU A 246 -19.91 11.94 -2.22
C GLU A 246 -20.71 13.27 -2.29
N ILE A 247 -20.05 14.42 -2.14
CA ILE A 247 -20.68 15.75 -2.20
C ILE A 247 -20.71 16.21 -3.67
N ASP A 248 -21.54 15.51 -4.44
CA ASP A 248 -22.11 15.77 -5.76
C ASP A 248 -21.48 16.83 -6.70
N ALA A 249 -21.28 16.37 -7.95
CA ALA A 249 -20.97 17.10 -9.18
C ALA A 249 -21.91 18.28 -9.54
N LYS A 250 -22.98 18.50 -8.77
CA LYS A 250 -23.96 19.59 -8.96
C LYS A 250 -23.36 21.00 -8.83
N LYS A 251 -22.20 21.15 -8.20
CA LYS A 251 -21.50 22.45 -8.09
C LYS A 251 -20.69 22.84 -9.34
N PHE A 252 -20.47 21.94 -10.30
CA PHE A 252 -19.60 22.18 -11.46
C PHE A 252 -20.39 22.23 -12.76
N SER A 253 -21.24 23.25 -12.92
CA SER A 253 -22.09 23.49 -14.10
C SER A 253 -21.35 23.81 -15.41
N ARG A 254 -20.01 23.70 -15.45
CA ARG A 254 -19.16 24.08 -16.60
C ARG A 254 -18.39 22.93 -17.24
N ILE A 255 -18.50 21.70 -16.73
CA ILE A 255 -17.86 20.54 -17.35
C ILE A 255 -18.84 19.95 -18.36
N PRO A 256 -18.41 19.69 -19.61
CA PRO A 256 -19.25 19.01 -20.60
C PRO A 256 -19.74 17.66 -20.06
N GLU A 257 -21.05 17.45 -20.10
CA GLU A 257 -21.69 16.20 -19.64
C GLU A 257 -21.11 14.97 -20.36
N ALA A 258 -20.73 15.12 -21.63
CA ALA A 258 -20.08 14.08 -22.41
C ALA A 258 -18.77 13.58 -21.77
N LEU A 259 -17.93 14.46 -21.20
CA LEU A 259 -16.68 14.06 -20.54
C LEU A 259 -16.94 13.34 -19.21
N LEU A 260 -18.00 13.74 -18.49
CA LEU A 260 -18.41 13.08 -17.25
C LEU A 260 -18.97 11.68 -17.52
N GLU A 261 -19.77 11.53 -18.58
CA GLU A 261 -20.28 10.23 -19.02
C GLU A 261 -19.17 9.36 -19.60
N GLU A 262 -18.18 9.93 -20.29
CA GLU A 262 -16.98 9.21 -20.73
C GLU A 262 -16.19 8.67 -19.53
N GLU A 263 -15.91 9.50 -18.53
CA GLU A 263 -15.23 9.10 -17.29
C GLU A 263 -15.98 7.95 -16.60
N LYS A 264 -17.31 8.04 -16.51
CA LYS A 264 -18.17 7.00 -15.94
C LYS A 264 -18.13 5.72 -16.77
N SER A 265 -18.20 5.83 -18.10
CA SER A 265 -18.17 4.71 -19.03
C SER A 265 -16.84 3.95 -18.99
N LEU A 266 -15.71 4.67 -19.02
CA LEU A 266 -14.38 4.08 -18.92
C LEU A 266 -14.21 3.31 -17.62
N ARG A 267 -14.60 3.91 -16.48
CA ARG A 267 -14.56 3.24 -15.18
C ARG A 267 -15.40 1.98 -15.13
N GLU A 268 -16.63 2.02 -15.63
CA GLU A 268 -17.51 0.85 -15.62
C GLU A 268 -16.95 -0.28 -16.49
N LYS A 269 -16.38 0.05 -17.66
CA LYS A 269 -15.69 -0.92 -18.51
C LYS A 269 -14.48 -1.53 -17.80
N ILE A 270 -13.60 -0.71 -17.20
CA ILE A 270 -12.44 -1.21 -16.44
C ILE A 270 -12.91 -2.19 -15.37
N ARG A 271 -13.92 -1.82 -14.58
CA ARG A 271 -14.50 -2.70 -13.54
C ARG A 271 -15.02 -4.02 -14.10
N ILE A 272 -15.76 -4.00 -15.21
CA ILE A 272 -16.29 -5.21 -15.84
C ILE A 272 -15.16 -6.12 -16.28
N PHE A 273 -14.14 -5.57 -16.94
CA PHE A 273 -13.01 -6.36 -17.43
C PHE A 273 -12.16 -6.91 -16.28
N ASP A 274 -11.96 -6.14 -15.20
CA ASP A 274 -11.27 -6.60 -13.99
C ASP A 274 -12.01 -7.78 -13.34
N LEU A 275 -13.34 -7.68 -13.19
CA LEU A 275 -14.16 -8.78 -12.66
C LEU A 275 -14.14 -10.01 -13.57
N GLN A 276 -14.11 -9.82 -14.88
CA GLN A 276 -13.97 -10.93 -15.82
C GLN A 276 -12.59 -11.58 -15.71
N LEU A 277 -11.54 -10.78 -15.55
CA LEU A 277 -10.17 -11.26 -15.39
C LEU A 277 -10.03 -12.05 -14.09
N GLU A 278 -10.56 -11.53 -12.98
CA GLU A 278 -10.58 -12.22 -11.70
C GLU A 278 -11.34 -13.55 -11.78
N LYS A 279 -12.55 -13.53 -12.37
CA LYS A 279 -13.33 -14.76 -12.59
C LYS A 279 -12.58 -15.76 -13.44
N GLU A 280 -11.96 -15.34 -14.54
CA GLU A 280 -11.21 -16.23 -15.43
C GLU A 280 -9.96 -16.79 -14.72
N ASN A 281 -9.24 -15.97 -13.96
CA ASN A 281 -8.12 -16.41 -13.14
C ASN A 281 -8.54 -17.41 -12.03
N ASN A 282 -9.80 -17.36 -11.60
CA ASN A 282 -10.36 -18.25 -10.58
C ASN A 282 -10.97 -19.55 -11.15
N LYS A 283 -10.96 -19.78 -12.47
CA LYS A 283 -11.50 -21.01 -13.09
C LYS A 283 -10.63 -22.25 -12.99
N TYR A 284 -9.48 -22.17 -12.31
CA TYR A 284 -8.61 -23.32 -12.06
C TYR A 284 -8.26 -24.07 -13.36
N ALA A 285 -8.68 -25.34 -13.50
CA ALA A 285 -8.42 -26.20 -14.66
C ALA A 285 -9.04 -25.71 -16.00
N ASP A 286 -10.11 -24.91 -15.96
CA ASP A 286 -10.82 -24.42 -17.15
C ASP A 286 -10.37 -23.01 -17.58
N ARG A 287 -9.19 -22.58 -17.12
CA ARG A 287 -8.66 -21.24 -17.38
C ARG A 287 -8.25 -21.07 -18.85
N ASP A 288 -8.83 -20.08 -19.52
CA ASP A 288 -8.42 -19.69 -20.86
C ASP A 288 -7.31 -18.62 -20.84
N SER A 289 -6.07 -19.04 -21.09
CA SER A 289 -4.90 -18.15 -21.15
C SER A 289 -4.97 -17.12 -22.28
N LEU A 290 -5.60 -17.44 -23.42
CA LEU A 290 -5.78 -16.46 -24.51
C LEU A 290 -6.78 -15.39 -24.09
N LYS A 291 -7.86 -15.79 -23.40
CA LYS A 291 -8.83 -14.86 -22.83
C LYS A 291 -8.22 -13.98 -21.76
N ILE A 292 -7.38 -14.50 -20.87
CA ILE A 292 -6.65 -13.69 -19.89
C ILE A 292 -5.76 -12.65 -20.56
N ASN A 293 -5.02 -13.03 -21.60
CA ASN A 293 -4.18 -12.11 -22.34
C ASN A 293 -5.00 -11.01 -23.03
N PHE A 294 -6.15 -11.38 -23.60
CA PHE A 294 -7.10 -10.44 -24.17
C PHE A 294 -7.65 -9.46 -23.12
N LEU A 295 -8.11 -9.97 -21.97
CA LEU A 295 -8.65 -9.16 -20.88
C LEU A 295 -7.59 -8.18 -20.33
N ASN A 296 -6.37 -8.66 -20.08
CA ASN A 296 -5.24 -7.82 -19.67
C ASN A 296 -4.93 -6.71 -20.68
N SER A 297 -4.89 -7.05 -21.97
CA SER A 297 -4.62 -6.08 -23.03
C SER A 297 -5.71 -5.01 -23.11
N ARG A 298 -6.98 -5.42 -22.91
CA ARG A 298 -8.11 -4.49 -22.95
C ARG A 298 -8.16 -3.59 -21.73
N LEU A 299 -7.85 -4.13 -20.54
CA LEU A 299 -7.70 -3.35 -19.31
C LEU A 299 -6.63 -2.27 -19.47
N LEU A 300 -5.45 -2.63 -19.97
CA LEU A 300 -4.38 -1.68 -20.21
C LEU A 300 -4.80 -0.52 -21.13
N GLN A 301 -5.50 -0.82 -22.22
CA GLN A 301 -6.01 0.21 -23.13
C GLN A 301 -7.03 1.13 -22.43
N LEU A 302 -7.98 0.56 -21.70
CA LEU A 302 -9.01 1.32 -21.01
C LEU A 302 -8.41 2.20 -19.90
N THR A 303 -7.45 1.68 -19.13
CA THR A 303 -6.73 2.44 -18.10
C THR A 303 -5.97 3.60 -18.71
N ARG A 304 -5.26 3.40 -19.83
CA ARG A 304 -4.57 4.50 -20.53
C ARG A 304 -5.52 5.59 -21.01
N SER A 305 -6.65 5.22 -21.62
CA SER A 305 -7.66 6.21 -22.03
C SER A 305 -8.27 6.94 -20.85
N TYR A 306 -8.43 6.28 -19.70
CA TYR A 306 -8.87 6.92 -18.47
C TYR A 306 -7.83 7.92 -17.96
N ASP A 307 -6.55 7.53 -17.91
CA ASP A 307 -5.47 8.42 -17.48
C ASP A 307 -5.36 9.66 -18.39
N GLU A 308 -5.46 9.50 -19.71
CA GLU A 308 -5.51 10.61 -20.68
C GLU A 308 -6.69 11.56 -20.44
N LEU A 309 -7.87 11.03 -20.09
CA LEU A 309 -9.03 11.85 -19.73
C LEU A 309 -8.79 12.63 -18.43
N ILE A 310 -8.15 12.01 -17.45
CA ILE A 310 -7.79 12.66 -16.18
C ILE A 310 -6.77 13.78 -16.42
N ASP A 311 -5.77 13.56 -17.27
CA ASP A 311 -4.82 14.60 -17.69
C ASP A 311 -5.54 15.75 -18.42
N GLY A 312 -6.52 15.43 -19.26
CA GLY A 312 -7.42 16.40 -19.89
C GLY A 312 -8.20 17.24 -18.88
N PHE A 313 -8.67 16.63 -17.78
CA PHE A 313 -9.28 17.37 -16.67
C PHE A 313 -8.29 18.27 -15.94
N GLU A 314 -7.04 17.83 -15.73
CA GLU A 314 -6.00 18.66 -15.12
C GLU A 314 -5.73 19.93 -15.94
N ALA A 315 -5.58 19.76 -17.26
CA ALA A 315 -5.25 20.84 -18.18
C ALA A 315 -6.42 21.84 -18.37
N ASN A 316 -7.63 21.33 -18.57
CA ASN A 316 -8.76 22.15 -19.03
C ASN A 316 -9.75 22.53 -17.92
N TYR A 317 -9.81 21.76 -16.84
CA TYR A 317 -10.74 21.95 -15.73
C TYR A 317 -10.02 21.89 -14.37
N PRO A 318 -8.99 22.73 -14.15
CA PRO A 318 -8.08 22.60 -13.01
C PRO A 318 -8.76 22.72 -11.64
N GLY A 319 -9.89 23.44 -11.54
CA GLY A 319 -10.68 23.52 -10.29
C GLY A 319 -11.42 22.23 -9.96
N TYR A 320 -11.98 21.56 -10.98
CA TYR A 320 -12.59 20.24 -10.83
C TYR A 320 -11.52 19.19 -10.53
N TYR A 321 -10.42 19.21 -11.29
CA TYR A 321 -9.31 18.31 -11.06
C TYR A 321 -8.70 18.49 -9.68
N ALA A 322 -8.54 19.75 -9.24
CA ALA A 322 -8.00 20.07 -7.92
C ALA A 322 -8.85 19.48 -6.79
N LEU A 323 -10.17 19.54 -6.91
CA LEU A 323 -11.08 19.04 -5.89
C LEU A 323 -11.21 17.52 -5.90
N LYS A 324 -11.18 16.90 -7.10
CA LYS A 324 -11.52 15.49 -7.27
C LYS A 324 -10.32 14.55 -7.33
N TYR A 325 -9.19 14.99 -7.88
CA TYR A 325 -8.03 14.14 -8.15
C TYR A 325 -6.73 14.66 -7.52
N ARG A 326 -6.59 15.98 -7.30
CA ARG A 326 -5.33 16.55 -6.83
C ARG A 326 -5.16 16.42 -5.32
N ASN A 327 -4.37 15.43 -4.91
CA ASN A 327 -3.67 15.47 -3.63
C ASN A 327 -2.42 16.36 -3.78
N ARG A 328 -2.59 17.69 -3.76
CA ARG A 328 -1.42 18.58 -3.81
C ARG A 328 -0.68 18.50 -2.47
N LEU A 329 0.49 17.88 -2.50
CA LEU A 329 1.43 17.93 -1.39
C LEU A 329 2.02 19.34 -1.30
N HIS A 330 1.42 20.16 -0.45
CA HIS A 330 2.02 21.45 -0.11
C HIS A 330 3.30 21.22 0.70
N SER A 331 4.27 22.12 0.56
CA SER A 331 5.40 22.13 1.51
C SER A 331 4.98 22.79 2.82
N ILE A 332 5.70 22.51 3.91
CA ILE A 332 5.49 23.20 5.19
C ILE A 332 5.50 24.73 4.96
N ARG A 333 6.49 25.24 4.21
CA ARG A 333 6.61 26.69 3.91
C ARG A 333 5.41 27.27 3.17
N GLU A 334 4.78 26.51 2.27
CA GLU A 334 3.58 26.97 1.56
C GLU A 334 2.39 27.11 2.51
N PHE A 335 2.27 26.21 3.49
CA PHE A 335 1.26 26.29 4.53
C PHE A 335 1.53 27.43 5.50
N GLN A 336 2.78 27.55 6.00
CA GLN A 336 3.17 28.60 6.95
C GLN A 336 2.85 30.01 6.44
N ARG A 337 3.02 30.26 5.13
CA ARG A 337 2.66 31.55 4.49
C ARG A 337 1.16 31.89 4.55
N LYS A 338 0.30 30.92 4.80
CA LYS A 338 -1.16 31.08 4.90
C LYS A 338 -1.65 31.08 6.35
N ILE A 339 -0.81 30.71 7.32
CA ILE A 339 -1.16 30.70 8.74
C ILE A 339 -1.11 32.15 9.26
N PRO A 340 -2.21 32.70 9.78
CA PRO A 340 -2.21 34.04 10.37
C PRO A 340 -1.23 34.15 11.54
N GLU A 341 -0.68 35.34 11.76
CA GLU A 341 0.18 35.60 12.90
C GLU A 341 -0.54 35.32 14.23
N GLY A 342 0.15 34.71 15.20
CA GLY A 342 -0.44 34.26 16.46
C GLY A 342 -1.31 33.00 16.38
N THR A 343 -1.40 32.35 15.21
CA THR A 343 -2.11 31.07 15.02
C THR A 343 -1.14 29.90 14.96
N VAL A 344 -1.52 28.78 15.57
CA VAL A 344 -0.83 27.49 15.44
C VAL A 344 -1.81 26.47 14.88
N LEU A 345 -1.45 25.83 13.77
CA LEU A 345 -2.14 24.66 13.25
C LEU A 345 -1.59 23.43 13.95
N LEU A 346 -2.45 22.66 14.60
CA LEU A 346 -2.08 21.39 15.21
C LEU A 346 -2.58 20.23 14.35
N GLU A 347 -1.64 19.40 13.92
CA GLU A 347 -1.92 18.16 13.22
C GLU A 347 -1.51 16.98 14.08
N TYR A 348 -2.26 15.88 13.97
CA TYR A 348 -1.95 14.67 14.70
C TYR A 348 -2.24 13.42 13.88
N PHE A 349 -1.55 12.33 14.24
CA PHE A 349 -1.80 11.00 13.73
C PHE A 349 -1.59 9.94 14.81
N ALA A 350 -2.60 9.08 15.01
CA ALA A 350 -2.54 7.99 15.96
C ALA A 350 -1.84 6.77 15.35
N GLY A 351 -0.56 6.57 15.68
CA GLY A 351 0.20 5.35 15.37
C GLY A 351 -0.18 4.19 16.28
N GLU A 352 0.56 3.08 16.19
CA GLU A 352 0.36 1.91 17.08
C GLU A 352 0.70 2.27 18.52
N ASP A 353 1.96 2.64 18.78
CA ASP A 353 2.45 2.89 20.15
C ASP A 353 2.63 4.38 20.47
N GLN A 354 2.47 5.26 19.47
CA GLN A 354 2.79 6.68 19.57
C GLN A 354 1.70 7.53 18.90
N LEU A 355 1.37 8.67 19.51
CA LEU A 355 0.65 9.77 18.91
C LEU A 355 1.67 10.75 18.35
N TYR A 356 1.67 10.93 17.03
CA TYR A 356 2.52 11.89 16.36
C TYR A 356 1.79 13.23 16.26
N LEU A 357 2.47 14.31 16.62
CA LEU A 357 1.95 15.67 16.61
C LEU A 357 2.86 16.55 15.78
N LEU A 358 2.26 17.47 15.04
CA LEU A 358 2.95 18.51 14.31
C LEU A 358 2.25 19.85 14.60
N ALA A 359 2.95 20.76 15.26
CA ALA A 359 2.50 22.13 15.48
C ALA A 359 3.18 23.05 14.46
N LEU A 360 2.38 23.74 13.65
CA LEU A 360 2.83 24.62 12.57
C LEU A 360 2.42 26.06 12.89
N SER A 361 3.39 26.95 12.95
CA SER A 361 3.18 28.40 13.04
C SER A 361 3.62 29.09 11.75
N SER A 362 3.38 30.39 11.60
CA SER A 362 3.78 31.15 10.41
C SER A 362 5.31 31.20 10.17
N GLY A 363 6.14 30.95 11.21
CA GLY A 363 7.60 31.03 11.13
C GLY A 363 8.36 29.75 11.51
N ASP A 364 7.74 28.85 12.27
CA ASP A 364 8.40 27.66 12.80
C ASP A 364 7.45 26.44 12.84
N TYR A 365 8.02 25.25 13.01
CA TYR A 365 7.26 24.02 13.24
C TYR A 365 7.93 23.14 14.28
N THR A 366 7.13 22.40 15.05
CA THR A 366 7.63 21.39 15.97
C THR A 366 6.89 20.07 15.77
N ALA A 367 7.65 18.98 15.66
CA ALA A 367 7.10 17.64 15.64
C ALA A 367 7.42 16.94 16.96
N THR A 368 6.44 16.28 17.55
CA THR A 368 6.61 15.51 18.79
C THR A 368 5.90 14.16 18.68
N ALA A 369 6.43 13.16 19.38
CA ALA A 369 5.78 11.86 19.56
C ALA A 369 5.50 11.65 21.05
N ILE A 370 4.26 11.27 21.36
CA ILE A 370 3.81 10.98 22.73
C ILE A 370 3.42 9.50 22.80
N PRO A 371 3.90 8.74 23.80
CA PRO A 371 3.47 7.36 23.99
C PRO A 371 1.94 7.25 24.10
N ARG A 372 1.36 6.27 23.39
CA ARG A 372 -0.03 5.89 23.58
C ARG A 372 -0.12 4.90 24.72
N ASP A 373 -0.18 5.43 25.94
CA ASP A 373 -0.40 4.61 27.13
C ASP A 373 -1.89 4.43 27.44
N SER A 374 -2.17 3.69 28.51
CA SER A 374 -3.53 3.43 28.98
C SER A 374 -4.27 4.72 29.36
N SER A 375 -3.57 5.77 29.80
CA SER A 375 -4.19 7.01 30.25
C SER A 375 -4.82 7.80 29.09
N LEU A 376 -4.18 7.82 27.92
CA LEU A 376 -4.76 8.44 26.73
C LEU A 376 -6.02 7.70 26.28
N ASN A 377 -6.00 6.37 26.31
CA ASN A 377 -7.18 5.57 25.95
C ASN A 377 -8.33 5.79 26.93
N GLU A 378 -8.05 5.85 28.23
CA GLU A 378 -9.03 6.18 29.27
C GLU A 378 -9.64 7.58 29.04
N LEU A 379 -8.83 8.59 28.70
CA LEU A 379 -9.31 9.93 28.37
C LEU A 379 -10.21 9.94 27.13
N ILE A 380 -9.85 9.19 26.09
CA ILE A 380 -10.66 9.05 24.88
C ILE A 380 -12.00 8.38 25.19
N GLU A 381 -12.00 7.31 26.00
CA GLU A 381 -13.23 6.63 26.43
C GLU A 381 -14.11 7.53 27.29
N GLN A 382 -13.53 8.28 28.23
CA GLN A 382 -14.24 9.25 29.06
C GLN A 382 -14.89 10.34 28.19
N PHE A 383 -14.13 10.90 27.24
CA PHE A 383 -14.64 11.90 26.30
C PHE A 383 -15.76 11.35 25.41
N GLY A 384 -15.58 10.15 24.85
CA GLY A 384 -16.60 9.47 24.05
C GLY A 384 -17.88 9.19 24.85
N THR A 385 -17.74 8.83 26.13
CA THR A 385 -18.87 8.62 27.04
C THR A 385 -19.59 9.93 27.36
N ALA A 386 -18.85 11.02 27.56
CA ALA A 386 -19.40 12.35 27.79
C ALA A 386 -20.22 12.85 26.59
N LEU A 387 -19.70 12.69 25.36
CA LEU A 387 -20.42 13.05 24.13
C LEU A 387 -21.73 12.25 23.96
N ARG A 388 -21.73 10.97 24.29
CA ARG A 388 -22.94 10.12 24.23
C ARG A 388 -23.98 10.54 25.28
N ARG A 389 -23.54 10.91 26.49
CA ARG A 389 -24.43 11.42 27.54
C ARG A 389 -25.07 12.75 27.17
N GLU A 390 -24.39 13.63 26.44
CA GLU A 390 -25.00 14.87 25.93
C GLU A 390 -25.99 14.64 24.79
N SER A 391 -25.82 13.57 24.00
CA SER A 391 -26.73 13.24 22.89
C SER A 391 -28.11 12.72 23.33
N GLU A 392 -28.28 12.31 24.60
CA GLU A 392 -29.60 12.08 25.19
C GLU A 392 -30.30 13.39 25.60
N GLY A 393 -29.66 14.55 25.42
CA GLY A 393 -30.11 15.83 25.95
C GLY A 393 -30.36 16.98 24.96
N ARG A 394 -30.05 16.87 23.65
CA ARG A 394 -30.33 17.95 22.69
C ARG A 394 -30.72 17.45 21.29
N PHE A 395 -32.02 17.27 21.07
CA PHE A 395 -32.63 17.43 19.76
C PHE A 395 -32.73 18.95 19.49
N PHE A 396 -31.99 19.46 18.51
CA PHE A 396 -32.37 20.73 17.89
C PHE A 396 -33.47 20.42 16.87
N ALA A 397 -34.66 20.95 17.15
CA ALA A 397 -35.84 20.90 16.29
C ALA A 397 -35.62 21.66 14.98
#